data_AF-A0A9D8RAX1-F1
#
_entry.id   AF-A0A9D8RAX1-F1
#
_cell.length_a   1.000
_cell.length_b   1.000
_cell.length_c   1.000
_cell.angle_alpha   90.00
_cell.angle_beta   90.00
_cell.angle_gamma   90.00
#
_symmetry.space_group_name_H-M   'P 1'
#
loop_
_entity.id
_entity.type
_entity.pdbx_description
1 polymer ?
#
loop_
_entity_poly.entity_id
_entity_poly.type
_entity_poly.pdbx_seq_one_letter_code
_entity_poly.pdbx_strand_id
1 'polypeptide(L)'
;MLKVQSLKFKVQLVWAILLLAACTTETYDSGDGKYSMMRADFVETRTDASGELYCAVTDDADSLVLSPKRTAKWAATPDSLYRALLYYNVPASGIEVKAISLTSVPAPRVRPKDEVKEITTDPVVFNSAWMSREGRYINLGLSLKTGQAEGVDEKQTVGLMCDEVTTDAEGHKHYMLTLLHEQNGVPQYYSAELFVSIASYRLPEKPVKGDELTIKINTYNGTIEKSFQY
;
A
#
# COMPACT_ATOMS: atom_id res chain seq x y z
N MET A 1 -13.65 77.76 -15.13
CA MET A 1 -13.94 76.39 -15.64
C MET A 1 -12.81 75.37 -15.41
N LEU A 2 -11.52 75.74 -15.37
CA LEU A 2 -10.41 74.78 -15.21
C LEU A 2 -10.27 74.10 -13.83
N LYS A 3 -10.64 74.75 -12.71
CA LYS A 3 -10.45 74.16 -11.36
C LYS A 3 -11.32 72.93 -11.11
N VAL A 4 -12.55 72.90 -11.63
CA VAL A 4 -13.53 71.80 -11.42
C VAL A 4 -13.13 70.55 -12.21
N GLN A 5 -12.53 70.70 -13.39
CA GLN A 5 -12.02 69.56 -14.16
C GLN A 5 -10.80 68.90 -13.49
N SER A 6 -9.90 69.69 -12.90
CA SER A 6 -8.72 69.15 -12.18
C SER A 6 -9.09 68.32 -10.94
N LEU A 7 -10.18 68.71 -10.26
CA LEU A 7 -10.67 68.00 -9.08
C LEU A 7 -11.39 66.69 -9.47
N LYS A 8 -12.16 66.69 -10.56
CA LYS A 8 -12.79 65.48 -11.12
C LYS A 8 -11.75 64.46 -11.61
N PHE A 9 -10.67 64.92 -12.24
CA PHE A 9 -9.59 64.05 -12.72
C PHE A 9 -8.79 63.41 -11.57
N LYS A 10 -8.53 64.17 -10.49
CA LYS A 10 -7.88 63.64 -9.28
C LYS A 10 -8.75 62.63 -8.53
N VAL A 11 -10.07 62.87 -8.45
CA VAL A 11 -11.01 61.93 -7.83
C VAL A 11 -11.12 60.64 -8.66
N GLN A 12 -11.21 60.72 -9.99
CA GLN A 12 -11.24 59.53 -10.86
C GLN A 12 -9.94 58.71 -10.81
N LEU A 13 -8.78 59.35 -10.66
CA LEU A 13 -7.50 58.66 -10.52
C LEU A 13 -7.38 57.93 -9.17
N VAL A 14 -7.94 58.49 -8.09
CA VAL A 14 -7.97 57.84 -6.77
C VAL A 14 -8.88 56.59 -6.77
N TRP A 15 -10.01 56.62 -7.48
CA TRP A 15 -10.87 55.45 -7.66
C TRP A 15 -10.22 54.36 -8.53
N ALA A 16 -9.46 54.74 -9.56
CA ALA A 16 -8.72 53.78 -10.39
C ALA A 16 -7.56 53.11 -9.63
N ILE A 17 -6.90 53.82 -8.71
CA ILE A 17 -5.84 53.26 -7.85
C ILE A 17 -6.43 52.34 -6.77
N LEU A 18 -7.61 52.65 -6.23
CA LEU A 18 -8.33 51.78 -5.29
C LEU A 18 -8.81 50.46 -5.94
N LEU A 19 -9.16 50.48 -7.23
CA LEU A 19 -9.54 49.28 -7.99
C LEU A 19 -8.33 48.36 -8.31
N LEU A 20 -7.12 48.91 -8.41
CA LEU A 20 -5.90 48.12 -8.62
C LEU A 20 -5.34 47.52 -7.32
N ALA A 21 -5.70 48.07 -6.16
CA ALA A 21 -5.35 47.50 -4.85
C ALA A 21 -6.27 46.35 -4.41
N ALA A 22 -7.42 46.16 -5.08
CA ALA A 22 -8.34 45.06 -4.80
C ALA A 22 -7.93 43.72 -5.44
N CYS A 23 -6.87 43.68 -6.25
CA CYS A 23 -6.40 42.47 -6.93
C CYS A 23 -5.13 41.86 -6.30
N THR A 24 -4.75 42.25 -5.09
CA THR A 24 -3.59 41.68 -4.41
C THR A 24 -3.84 41.52 -2.92
N THR A 25 -4.70 40.57 -2.53
CA THR A 25 -4.56 39.73 -1.33
C THR A 25 -5.75 38.79 -1.27
N GLU A 26 -5.71 37.71 -2.05
CA GLU A 26 -6.24 36.45 -1.54
C GLU A 26 -5.04 35.71 -0.97
N THR A 27 -4.58 36.10 0.21
CA THR A 27 -3.90 35.13 1.09
C THR A 27 -4.99 34.22 1.64
N TYR A 28 -5.61 33.46 0.75
CA TYR A 28 -6.37 32.29 1.14
C TYR A 28 -5.31 31.30 1.62
N ASP A 29 -5.04 31.33 2.91
CA ASP A 29 -4.32 30.28 3.61
C ASP A 29 -5.06 28.98 3.25
N SER A 30 -4.43 28.06 2.52
CA SER A 30 -5.10 27.01 1.74
C SER A 30 -5.89 26.00 2.57
N GLY A 31 -6.05 26.22 3.88
CA GLY A 31 -6.74 25.31 4.79
C GLY A 31 -6.04 23.96 4.89
N ASP A 32 -4.77 23.88 4.47
CA ASP A 32 -4.02 22.64 4.41
C ASP A 32 -3.62 22.22 5.82
N GLY A 33 -4.46 21.38 6.42
CA GLY A 33 -4.17 20.72 7.68
C GLY A 33 -3.08 19.65 7.52
N LYS A 34 -2.62 19.12 8.65
CA LYS A 34 -1.55 18.10 8.74
C LYS A 34 -1.72 16.91 7.78
N TYR A 35 -2.95 16.58 7.39
CA TYR A 35 -3.31 15.42 6.57
C TYR A 35 -3.82 15.77 5.17
N SER A 36 -3.85 17.06 4.78
CA SER A 36 -4.40 17.48 3.48
C SER A 36 -3.65 16.88 2.29
N MET A 37 -2.36 16.58 2.46
CA MET A 37 -1.51 15.96 1.45
C MET A 37 -1.14 14.51 1.78
N MET A 38 -1.85 13.89 2.72
CA MET A 38 -1.52 12.54 3.17
C MET A 38 -1.89 11.51 2.10
N ARG A 39 -0.91 10.69 1.74
CA ARG A 39 -1.06 9.53 0.87
C ARG A 39 -0.69 8.26 1.64
N ALA A 40 -1.31 7.15 1.25
CA ALA A 40 -1.01 5.82 1.74
C ALA A 40 -0.58 4.96 0.55
N ASP A 41 0.65 4.46 0.58
CA ASP A 41 1.17 3.58 -0.47
C ASP A 41 1.74 2.31 0.16
N PHE A 42 1.52 1.18 -0.50
CA PHE A 42 2.34 0.01 -0.23
C PHE A 42 3.73 0.24 -0.79
N VAL A 43 4.73 -0.06 0.01
CA VAL A 43 6.12 0.21 -0.30
C VAL A 43 7.01 -0.98 0.01
N GLU A 44 8.05 -1.14 -0.80
CA GLU A 44 9.26 -1.81 -0.37
C GLU A 44 10.18 -0.81 0.33
N THR A 45 10.61 -1.10 1.54
CA THR A 45 11.53 -0.26 2.32
C THR A 45 12.76 -1.05 2.74
N ARG A 46 13.86 -0.35 3.03
CA ARG A 46 15.14 -0.97 3.36
C ARG A 46 15.71 -0.35 4.61
N THR A 47 16.24 -1.20 5.48
CA THR A 47 17.14 -0.78 6.55
C THR A 47 18.54 -0.57 5.98
N ASP A 48 19.28 0.36 6.56
CA ASP A 48 20.72 0.51 6.33
C ASP A 48 21.52 -0.33 7.35
N ALA A 49 22.85 -0.13 7.37
CA ALA A 49 23.76 -0.82 8.27
C ALA A 49 23.50 -0.53 9.77
N SER A 50 22.81 0.57 10.13
CA SER A 50 22.39 0.84 11.51
C SER A 50 21.02 0.23 11.85
N GLY A 51 20.35 -0.42 10.89
CA GLY A 51 19.01 -0.97 11.08
C GLY A 51 17.91 0.09 10.94
N GLU A 52 18.20 1.25 10.35
CA GLU A 52 17.23 2.33 10.16
C GLU A 52 16.65 2.31 8.75
N LEU A 53 15.33 2.39 8.65
CA LEU A 53 14.60 2.52 7.39
C LEU A 53 14.88 3.90 6.79
N TYR A 54 15.45 3.92 5.58
CA TYR A 54 15.93 5.16 4.95
C TYR A 54 15.28 5.47 3.60
N CYS A 55 14.61 4.51 2.96
CA CYS A 55 13.98 4.70 1.66
C CYS A 55 12.65 3.95 1.56
N ALA A 56 11.85 4.29 0.56
CA ALA A 56 10.66 3.54 0.18
C ALA A 56 10.52 3.55 -1.35
N VAL A 57 10.09 2.42 -1.92
CA VAL A 57 9.71 2.30 -3.34
C VAL A 57 8.25 1.89 -3.39
N THR A 58 7.41 2.73 -3.98
CA THR A 58 5.96 2.45 -4.09
C THR A 58 5.66 1.35 -5.09
N ASP A 59 4.44 0.84 -5.06
CA ASP A 59 3.95 -0.10 -6.09
C ASP A 59 3.94 0.51 -7.49
N ASP A 60 3.84 1.83 -7.61
CA ASP A 60 3.96 2.56 -8.88
C ASP A 60 5.43 2.77 -9.32
N ALA A 61 6.39 2.20 -8.57
CA ALA A 61 7.83 2.32 -8.75
C ALA A 61 8.42 3.71 -8.47
N ASP A 62 7.70 4.58 -7.76
CA ASP A 62 8.24 5.86 -7.30
C ASP A 62 9.23 5.62 -6.16
N SER A 63 10.38 6.29 -6.22
CA SER A 63 11.41 6.21 -5.18
C SER A 63 11.34 7.39 -4.23
N LEU A 64 11.28 7.11 -2.94
CA LEU A 64 11.17 8.08 -1.85
C LEU A 64 12.34 7.91 -0.88
N VAL A 65 12.82 9.03 -0.33
CA VAL A 65 13.82 9.07 0.74
C VAL A 65 13.10 9.41 2.05
N LEU A 66 13.26 8.56 3.07
CA LEU A 66 12.66 8.79 4.37
C LEU A 66 13.51 9.81 5.14
N SER A 67 12.92 10.98 5.41
CA SER A 67 13.57 12.07 6.13
C SER A 67 12.69 12.55 7.30
N PRO A 68 13.12 12.38 8.57
CA PRO A 68 14.29 11.60 8.98
C PRO A 68 14.11 10.10 8.67
N LYS A 69 15.18 9.32 8.81
CA LYS A 69 15.11 7.84 8.85
C LYS A 69 14.19 7.36 9.97
N ARG A 70 13.80 6.09 9.94
CA ARG A 70 12.85 5.50 10.91
C ARG A 70 13.35 4.17 11.45
N THR A 71 13.16 3.95 12.75
CA THR A 71 13.29 2.62 13.37
C THR A 71 11.93 1.97 13.52
N ALA A 72 11.85 0.66 13.31
CA ALA A 72 10.64 -0.11 13.60
C ALA A 72 10.99 -1.48 14.17
N LYS A 73 10.26 -1.94 15.20
CA LYS A 73 10.51 -3.24 15.84
C LYS A 73 10.43 -4.42 14.86
N TRP A 74 9.60 -4.30 13.83
CA TRP A 74 9.42 -5.33 12.79
C TRP A 74 10.49 -5.28 11.68
N ALA A 75 11.32 -4.23 11.64
CA ALA A 75 12.42 -4.07 10.69
C ALA A 75 13.70 -3.67 11.42
N ALA A 76 14.28 -4.65 12.12
CA ALA A 76 15.49 -4.46 12.93
C ALA A 76 16.74 -5.11 12.32
N THR A 77 16.61 -5.93 11.29
CA THR A 77 17.76 -6.56 10.63
C THR A 77 18.43 -5.51 9.75
N PRO A 78 19.74 -5.22 9.91
CA PRO A 78 20.46 -4.31 9.03
C PRO A 78 20.44 -4.76 7.56
N ASP A 79 20.59 -3.81 6.64
CA ASP A 79 20.74 -4.04 5.19
C ASP A 79 19.67 -5.00 4.61
N SER A 80 18.44 -4.90 5.10
CA SER A 80 17.37 -5.85 4.81
C SER A 80 16.16 -5.17 4.17
N LEU A 81 15.42 -5.95 3.39
CA LEU A 81 14.26 -5.52 2.62
C LEU A 81 12.97 -5.93 3.32
N TYR A 82 12.04 -4.99 3.40
CA TYR A 82 10.74 -5.19 4.02
C TYR A 82 9.60 -4.64 3.17
N ARG A 83 8.41 -5.21 3.36
CA ARG A 83 7.16 -4.75 2.75
C ARG A 83 6.34 -4.02 3.81
N ALA A 84 5.84 -2.83 3.49
CA ALA A 84 5.14 -1.97 4.43
C ALA A 84 4.03 -1.15 3.78
N LEU A 85 3.13 -0.63 4.61
CA LEU A 85 2.18 0.42 4.27
C LEU A 85 2.72 1.73 4.84
N LEU A 86 3.03 2.69 3.97
CA LEU A 86 3.57 4.00 4.32
C LEU A 86 2.48 5.06 4.20
N TYR A 87 2.19 5.74 5.31
CA TYR A 87 1.47 7.00 5.30
C TYR A 87 2.46 8.15 5.34
N TYR A 88 2.37 9.08 4.40
CA TYR A 88 3.28 10.22 4.29
C TYR A 88 2.58 11.41 3.64
N ASN A 89 3.11 12.61 3.84
CA ASN A 89 2.67 13.77 3.08
C ASN A 89 3.43 13.82 1.75
N VAL A 90 2.69 13.91 0.65
CA VAL A 90 3.28 14.04 -0.69
C VAL A 90 4.12 15.33 -0.75
N PRO A 91 5.39 15.27 -1.16
CA PRO A 91 6.24 16.44 -1.19
C PRO A 91 5.83 17.36 -2.35
N ALA A 92 5.91 18.68 -2.14
CA ALA A 92 5.65 19.65 -3.20
C ALA A 92 6.72 19.59 -4.32
N SER A 93 7.94 19.15 -3.99
CA SER A 93 9.02 18.90 -4.95
C SER A 93 10.05 17.93 -4.34
N GLY A 94 10.80 17.23 -5.20
CA GLY A 94 11.80 16.25 -4.76
C GLY A 94 11.18 14.93 -4.29
N ILE A 95 12.01 14.10 -3.65
CA ILE A 95 11.64 12.73 -3.24
C ILE A 95 11.74 12.50 -1.73
N GLU A 96 12.15 13.50 -0.97
CA GLU A 96 12.23 13.40 0.49
C GLU A 96 10.83 13.48 1.11
N VAL A 97 10.51 12.52 1.97
CA VAL A 97 9.21 12.42 2.60
C VAL A 97 9.32 12.21 4.10
N LYS A 98 8.44 12.88 4.85
CA LYS A 98 8.25 12.63 6.27
C LYS A 98 7.20 11.54 6.44
N ALA A 99 7.65 10.34 6.80
CA ALA A 99 6.75 9.26 7.18
C ALA A 99 5.91 9.66 8.41
N ILE A 100 4.59 9.55 8.29
CA ILE A 100 3.59 9.73 9.35
C ILE A 100 3.39 8.40 10.08
N SER A 101 3.24 7.31 9.33
CA SER A 101 3.17 5.94 9.85
C SER A 101 3.83 4.99 8.86
N LEU A 102 4.44 3.93 9.38
CA LEU A 102 5.03 2.86 8.58
C LEU A 102 4.77 1.53 9.29
N THR A 103 3.89 0.72 8.72
CA THR A 103 3.45 -0.55 9.30
C THR A 103 3.81 -1.71 8.39
N SER A 104 4.29 -2.81 8.98
CA SER A 104 4.62 -4.03 8.23
C SER A 104 3.38 -4.53 7.47
N VAL A 105 3.60 -4.95 6.23
CA VAL A 105 2.63 -5.73 5.45
C VAL A 105 3.21 -7.13 5.28
N PRO A 106 2.55 -8.18 5.81
CA PRO A 106 2.99 -9.56 5.64
C PRO A 106 3.24 -9.91 4.17
N ALA A 107 4.42 -10.47 3.90
CA ALA A 107 4.75 -11.04 2.61
C ALA A 107 5.24 -12.49 2.76
N PRO A 108 4.36 -13.43 3.12
CA PRO A 108 4.77 -14.79 3.47
C PRO A 108 5.47 -15.49 2.29
N ARG A 109 6.38 -16.42 2.61
CA ARG A 109 6.92 -17.34 1.61
C ARG A 109 5.77 -18.20 1.08
N VAL A 110 5.66 -18.33 -0.23
CA VAL A 110 4.74 -19.28 -0.86
C VAL A 110 5.33 -20.67 -0.70
N ARG A 111 4.61 -21.56 -0.02
CA ARG A 111 5.08 -22.93 0.25
C ARG A 111 4.59 -23.88 -0.85
N PRO A 112 5.45 -24.75 -1.40
CA PRO A 112 5.00 -25.89 -2.20
C PRO A 112 3.99 -26.74 -1.42
N LYS A 113 3.01 -27.33 -2.13
CA LYS A 113 1.93 -28.15 -1.52
C LYS A 113 2.44 -29.30 -0.64
N ASP A 114 3.55 -29.92 -0.99
CA ASP A 114 4.19 -31.00 -0.23
C ASP A 114 4.88 -30.53 1.06
N GLU A 115 5.21 -29.23 1.18
CA GLU A 115 5.71 -28.63 2.43
C GLU A 115 4.56 -28.25 3.41
N VAL A 116 3.30 -28.29 2.98
CA VAL A 116 2.13 -27.91 3.79
C VAL A 116 1.49 -29.15 4.42
N LYS A 117 1.68 -29.32 5.74
CA LYS A 117 1.17 -30.48 6.48
C LYS A 117 -0.35 -30.53 6.58
N GLU A 118 -0.96 -29.37 6.86
CA GLU A 118 -2.40 -29.21 7.03
C GLU A 118 -2.85 -28.04 6.17
N ILE A 119 -3.79 -28.30 5.26
CA ILE A 119 -4.34 -27.31 4.35
C ILE A 119 -5.63 -26.79 4.99
N THR A 120 -5.53 -25.65 5.65
CA THR A 120 -6.65 -24.92 6.24
C THR A 120 -6.98 -23.71 5.37
N THR A 121 -8.27 -23.56 5.04
CA THR A 121 -8.78 -22.48 4.19
C THR A 121 -10.04 -21.90 4.80
N ASP A 122 -10.03 -21.56 6.09
CA ASP A 122 -11.16 -20.91 6.75
C ASP A 122 -11.54 -19.63 5.98
N PRO A 123 -12.84 -19.33 5.81
CA PRO A 123 -13.27 -18.26 4.92
C PRO A 123 -12.79 -16.88 5.39
N VAL A 124 -12.40 -16.05 4.42
CA VAL A 124 -12.09 -14.63 4.63
C VAL A 124 -13.10 -13.74 3.90
N VAL A 125 -13.15 -12.46 4.24
CA VAL A 125 -13.81 -11.44 3.40
C VAL A 125 -12.77 -10.91 2.41
N PHE A 126 -13.05 -11.07 1.12
CA PHE A 126 -12.22 -10.48 0.07
C PHE A 126 -12.64 -9.03 -0.18
N ASN A 127 -11.70 -8.10 -0.12
CA ASN A 127 -11.96 -6.67 -0.36
C ASN A 127 -11.39 -6.20 -1.69
N SER A 128 -10.12 -6.52 -1.96
CA SER A 128 -9.43 -6.06 -3.16
C SER A 128 -8.21 -6.92 -3.50
N ALA A 129 -7.76 -6.85 -4.74
CA ALA A 129 -6.47 -7.35 -5.15
C ALA A 129 -5.91 -6.54 -6.32
N TRP A 130 -4.60 -6.29 -6.33
CA TRP A 130 -3.93 -5.54 -7.39
C TRP A 130 -2.47 -5.97 -7.52
N MET A 131 -1.90 -5.79 -8.70
CA MET A 131 -0.49 -6.03 -8.96
C MET A 131 0.28 -4.71 -8.90
N SER A 132 1.47 -4.71 -8.30
CA SER A 132 2.41 -3.59 -8.42
C SER A 132 2.93 -3.47 -9.84
N ARG A 133 3.47 -2.31 -10.20
CA ARG A 133 4.20 -2.12 -11.46
C ARG A 133 5.31 -3.17 -11.60
N GLU A 134 5.49 -3.67 -12.82
CA GLU A 134 6.44 -4.74 -13.17
C GLU A 134 6.22 -6.08 -12.43
N GLY A 135 5.05 -6.32 -11.84
CA GLY A 135 4.72 -7.59 -11.19
C GLY A 135 5.54 -7.93 -9.95
N ARG A 136 6.22 -6.94 -9.35
CA ARG A 136 7.08 -7.20 -8.18
C ARG A 136 6.29 -7.79 -7.00
N TYR A 137 5.08 -7.30 -6.77
CA TYR A 137 4.14 -7.78 -5.77
C TYR A 137 2.74 -7.95 -6.37
N ILE A 138 2.01 -8.95 -5.90
CA ILE A 138 0.54 -8.98 -5.94
C ILE A 138 0.06 -8.73 -4.52
N ASN A 139 -0.88 -7.82 -4.35
CA ASN A 139 -1.41 -7.43 -3.05
C ASN A 139 -2.85 -7.88 -2.89
N LEU A 140 -3.20 -8.32 -1.69
CA LEU A 140 -4.55 -8.71 -1.29
C LEU A 140 -5.00 -7.81 -0.13
N GLY A 141 -6.14 -7.16 -0.31
CA GLY A 141 -6.92 -6.56 0.76
C GLY A 141 -7.98 -7.55 1.22
N LEU A 142 -7.90 -7.95 2.49
CA LEU A 142 -8.78 -8.92 3.12
C LEU A 142 -9.39 -8.35 4.39
N SER A 143 -10.43 -9.00 4.89
CA SER A 143 -10.82 -8.88 6.28
C SER A 143 -11.06 -10.24 6.90
N LEU A 144 -10.45 -10.46 8.05
CA LEU A 144 -10.62 -11.66 8.85
C LEU A 144 -11.75 -11.43 9.86
N LYS A 145 -12.63 -12.42 10.03
CA LYS A 145 -13.56 -12.39 11.16
C LYS A 145 -12.80 -12.70 12.44
N THR A 146 -12.99 -11.89 13.47
CA THR A 146 -12.29 -12.01 14.74
C THR A 146 -13.19 -11.63 15.91
N GLY A 147 -12.71 -11.90 17.11
CA GLY A 147 -13.41 -11.76 18.37
C GLY A 147 -12.40 -11.89 19.51
N GLN A 148 -12.85 -11.67 20.74
CA GLN A 148 -11.99 -11.89 21.89
C GLN A 148 -11.81 -13.41 22.06
N ALA A 149 -10.58 -13.87 21.84
CA ALA A 149 -10.14 -15.22 22.18
C ALA A 149 -10.06 -15.38 23.71
N GLU A 150 -10.43 -16.55 24.23
CA GLU A 150 -10.29 -16.88 25.65
C GLU A 150 -8.91 -17.50 25.94
N GLY A 151 -8.28 -18.13 24.94
CA GLY A 151 -6.94 -18.73 25.01
C GLY A 151 -5.82 -17.84 24.48
N VAL A 152 -4.63 -17.92 25.09
CA VAL A 152 -3.43 -17.15 24.67
C VAL A 152 -2.87 -17.63 23.31
N ASP A 153 -3.16 -18.87 22.93
CA ASP A 153 -2.66 -19.54 21.72
C ASP A 153 -3.65 -19.52 20.54
N GLU A 154 -4.84 -18.92 20.70
CA GLU A 154 -5.85 -18.78 19.66
C GLU A 154 -5.49 -17.60 18.74
N LYS A 155 -4.48 -17.79 17.89
CA LYS A 155 -4.11 -16.82 16.85
C LYS A 155 -4.49 -17.35 15.49
N GLN A 156 -5.15 -16.50 14.71
CA GLN A 156 -5.39 -16.77 13.30
C GLN A 156 -4.07 -16.76 12.53
N THR A 157 -3.92 -17.64 11.55
CA THR A 157 -2.75 -17.65 10.67
C THR A 157 -3.17 -17.49 9.22
N VAL A 158 -2.41 -16.72 8.44
CA VAL A 158 -2.61 -16.54 7.00
C VAL A 158 -1.33 -16.89 6.28
N GLY A 159 -1.44 -17.68 5.22
CA GLY A 159 -0.33 -18.16 4.43
C GLY A 159 -0.70 -18.33 2.96
N LEU A 160 0.27 -18.81 2.18
CA LEU A 160 0.10 -19.08 0.76
C LEU A 160 0.73 -20.42 0.43
N MET A 161 -0.01 -21.23 -0.30
CA MET A 161 0.45 -22.49 -0.86
C MET A 161 0.47 -22.38 -2.38
N CYS A 162 1.48 -22.96 -3.03
CA CYS A 162 1.47 -23.23 -4.46
C CYS A 162 0.94 -24.65 -4.67
N ASP A 163 -0.24 -24.76 -5.27
CA ASP A 163 -0.88 -26.03 -5.61
C ASP A 163 -0.12 -26.74 -6.72
N GLU A 164 0.18 -25.99 -7.78
CA GLU A 164 0.87 -26.47 -8.97
C GLU A 164 1.45 -25.29 -9.78
N VAL A 165 2.44 -25.61 -10.60
CA VAL A 165 2.92 -24.75 -11.69
C VAL A 165 2.85 -25.58 -12.96
N THR A 166 2.07 -25.13 -13.93
CA THR A 166 1.98 -25.77 -15.25
C THR A 166 2.62 -24.89 -16.31
N THR A 167 2.88 -25.43 -17.49
CA THR A 167 3.45 -24.71 -18.62
C THR A 167 2.62 -24.99 -19.85
N ASP A 168 2.22 -23.94 -20.56
CA ASP A 168 1.42 -24.06 -21.78
C ASP A 168 2.29 -24.38 -23.00
N ALA A 169 1.65 -24.45 -24.18
CA ALA A 169 2.31 -24.80 -25.43
C ALA A 169 3.31 -23.72 -25.90
N GLU A 170 3.08 -22.47 -25.48
CA GLU A 170 3.90 -21.30 -25.76
C GLU A 170 5.09 -21.17 -24.80
N GLY A 171 5.12 -21.99 -23.74
CA GLY A 171 6.18 -22.02 -22.74
C GLY A 171 5.95 -21.06 -21.57
N HIS A 172 4.78 -20.44 -21.46
CA HIS A 172 4.39 -19.59 -20.34
C HIS A 172 3.92 -20.42 -19.15
N LYS A 173 4.25 -19.96 -17.95
CA LYS A 173 3.92 -20.65 -16.71
C LYS A 173 2.58 -20.17 -16.16
N HIS A 174 1.81 -21.11 -15.64
CA HIS A 174 0.55 -20.86 -14.93
C HIS A 174 0.71 -21.34 -13.48
N TYR A 175 0.77 -20.39 -12.56
CA TYR A 175 0.92 -20.64 -11.12
C TYR A 175 -0.46 -20.69 -10.48
N MET A 176 -0.82 -21.83 -9.89
CA MET A 176 -2.03 -21.95 -9.08
C MET A 176 -1.66 -21.87 -7.61
N LEU A 177 -2.15 -20.82 -6.92
CA LEU A 177 -1.97 -20.63 -5.49
C LEU A 177 -3.29 -20.79 -4.75
N THR A 178 -3.20 -21.23 -3.49
CA THR A 178 -4.31 -21.20 -2.53
C THR A 178 -3.94 -20.31 -1.34
N LEU A 179 -4.83 -19.37 -0.99
CA LEU A 179 -4.74 -18.63 0.27
C LEU A 179 -5.07 -19.58 1.43
N LEU A 180 -4.09 -19.80 2.30
CA LEU A 180 -4.29 -20.54 3.53
C LEU A 180 -4.78 -19.59 4.61
N HIS A 181 -5.78 -20.02 5.36
CA HIS A 181 -6.26 -19.32 6.54
C HIS A 181 -6.71 -20.34 7.58
N GLU A 182 -6.20 -20.18 8.80
CA GLU A 182 -6.60 -20.95 9.96
C GLU A 182 -7.20 -20.00 10.97
N GLN A 183 -8.51 -20.12 11.20
CA GLN A 183 -9.26 -19.35 12.19
C GLN A 183 -8.82 -19.73 13.61
N ASN A 184 -8.35 -20.97 13.80
CA ASN A 184 -7.78 -21.49 15.06
C ASN A 184 -8.68 -21.20 16.28
N GLY A 185 -9.98 -21.46 16.14
CA GLY A 185 -10.96 -21.29 17.21
C GLY A 185 -11.33 -19.84 17.56
N VAL A 186 -10.67 -18.84 16.96
CA VAL A 186 -10.97 -17.43 17.25
C VAL A 186 -12.41 -17.11 16.85
N PRO A 187 -13.24 -16.52 17.74
CA PRO A 187 -14.62 -16.19 17.41
C PRO A 187 -14.75 -15.22 16.24
N GLN A 188 -15.86 -15.30 15.52
CA GLN A 188 -16.06 -14.56 14.26
C GLN A 188 -17.09 -13.42 14.39
N TYR A 189 -16.90 -12.53 15.37
CA TYR A 189 -17.90 -11.52 15.74
C TYR A 189 -17.85 -10.24 14.89
N TYR A 190 -16.65 -9.74 14.59
CA TYR A 190 -16.44 -8.53 13.80
C TYR A 190 -15.31 -8.74 12.78
N SER A 191 -15.13 -7.81 11.84
CA SER A 191 -14.09 -7.89 10.83
C SER A 191 -12.88 -7.04 11.21
N ALA A 192 -11.67 -7.58 11.06
CA ALA A 192 -10.41 -6.84 11.13
C ALA A 192 -9.74 -6.85 9.75
N GLU A 193 -9.25 -5.69 9.31
CA GLU A 193 -8.56 -5.56 8.02
C GLU A 193 -7.19 -6.25 8.07
N LEU A 194 -6.85 -6.94 6.99
CA LEU A 194 -5.55 -7.54 6.77
C LEU A 194 -5.11 -7.30 5.34
N PHE A 195 -3.87 -6.85 5.18
CA PHE A 195 -3.19 -6.81 3.90
C PHE A 195 -2.12 -7.88 3.81
N VAL A 196 -2.02 -8.54 2.65
CA VAL A 196 -0.98 -9.54 2.37
C VAL A 196 -0.38 -9.25 1.00
N SER A 197 0.95 -9.30 0.88
CA SER A 197 1.64 -9.19 -0.41
C SER A 197 2.29 -10.52 -0.81
N ILE A 198 2.13 -10.93 -2.05
CA ILE A 198 2.84 -12.03 -2.68
C ILE A 198 4.04 -11.45 -3.42
N ALA A 199 5.23 -11.70 -2.91
CA ALA A 199 6.46 -11.27 -3.55
C ALA A 199 6.80 -12.22 -4.71
N SER A 200 6.91 -11.72 -5.94
CA SER A 200 7.21 -12.55 -7.11
C SER A 200 8.51 -13.34 -6.98
N TYR A 201 9.52 -12.77 -6.32
CA TYR A 201 10.80 -13.44 -6.04
C TYR A 201 10.72 -14.52 -4.95
N ARG A 202 9.57 -14.71 -4.29
CA ARG A 202 9.30 -15.77 -3.31
C ARG A 202 8.37 -16.86 -3.84
N LEU A 203 8.01 -16.80 -5.11
CA LEU A 203 7.35 -17.90 -5.81
C LEU A 203 8.36 -19.02 -6.10
N PRO A 204 7.92 -20.26 -6.37
CA PRO A 204 8.81 -21.38 -6.68
C PRO A 204 9.78 -21.07 -7.84
N GLU A 205 9.26 -20.36 -8.84
CA GLU A 205 10.01 -19.77 -9.93
C GLU A 205 9.56 -18.32 -10.09
N LYS A 206 10.50 -17.43 -10.43
CA LYS A 206 10.16 -16.02 -10.64
C LYS A 206 9.38 -15.89 -11.96
N PRO A 207 8.15 -15.36 -11.94
CA PRO A 207 7.37 -15.18 -13.16
C PRO A 207 8.04 -14.21 -14.14
N VAL A 208 7.80 -14.44 -15.42
CA VAL A 208 8.21 -13.58 -16.53
C VAL A 208 7.01 -13.12 -17.33
N LYS A 209 7.23 -12.17 -18.25
CA LYS A 209 6.18 -11.65 -19.12
C LYS A 209 5.47 -12.77 -19.88
N GLY A 210 4.15 -12.80 -19.80
CA GLY A 210 3.27 -13.82 -20.38
C GLY A 210 2.87 -14.93 -19.41
N ASP A 211 3.51 -15.04 -18.24
CA ASP A 211 3.07 -15.96 -17.19
C ASP A 211 1.77 -15.47 -16.53
N GLU A 212 0.97 -16.41 -16.01
CA GLU A 212 -0.23 -16.10 -15.22
C GLU A 212 -0.10 -16.66 -13.79
N LEU A 213 -0.52 -15.87 -12.80
CA LEU A 213 -0.73 -16.34 -11.44
C LEU A 213 -2.21 -16.24 -11.07
N THR A 214 -2.80 -17.35 -10.65
CA THR A 214 -4.16 -17.44 -10.14
C THR A 214 -4.17 -17.80 -8.66
N ILE A 215 -4.96 -17.07 -7.87
CA ILE A 215 -5.10 -17.26 -6.42
C ILE A 215 -6.52 -17.71 -6.10
N LYS A 216 -6.66 -18.90 -5.54
CA LYS A 216 -7.89 -19.43 -4.93
C LYS A 216 -8.03 -18.87 -3.51
N ILE A 217 -9.18 -18.26 -3.24
CA ILE A 217 -9.50 -17.63 -1.96
C ILE A 217 -10.83 -18.19 -1.49
N ASN A 218 -10.84 -18.87 -0.34
CA ASN A 218 -12.11 -19.28 0.28
C ASN A 218 -12.78 -18.09 0.95
N THR A 219 -14.06 -17.87 0.65
CA THR A 219 -14.85 -16.79 1.24
C THR A 219 -16.15 -17.33 1.84
N TYR A 220 -16.86 -16.51 2.61
CA TYR A 220 -18.17 -16.89 3.17
C TYR A 220 -19.24 -17.19 2.10
N ASN A 221 -19.04 -16.76 0.86
CA ASN A 221 -19.95 -17.01 -0.26
C ASN A 221 -19.42 -18.07 -1.25
N GLY A 222 -18.42 -18.86 -0.83
CA GLY A 222 -17.74 -19.84 -1.65
C GLY A 222 -16.36 -19.39 -2.10
N THR A 223 -15.67 -20.27 -2.82
CA THR A 223 -14.33 -20.01 -3.33
C THR A 223 -14.38 -19.08 -4.54
N ILE A 224 -13.48 -18.08 -4.55
CA ILE A 224 -13.26 -17.19 -5.69
C ILE A 224 -11.83 -17.35 -6.20
N GLU A 225 -11.61 -16.97 -7.45
CA GLU A 225 -10.28 -16.92 -8.07
C GLU A 225 -9.93 -15.50 -8.49
N LYS A 226 -8.65 -15.15 -8.36
CA LYS A 226 -8.07 -13.89 -8.85
C LYS A 226 -6.82 -14.17 -9.67
N SER A 227 -6.86 -13.78 -10.94
CA SER A 227 -5.82 -14.05 -11.92
C SER A 227 -5.08 -12.78 -12.31
N PHE A 228 -3.78 -12.93 -12.55
CA PHE A 228 -2.83 -11.85 -12.73
C PHE A 228 -1.83 -12.22 -13.82
N GLN A 229 -1.76 -11.39 -14.86
CA GLN A 229 -0.86 -11.56 -16.00
C GLN A 229 0.43 -10.76 -15.76
N TYR A 230 1.58 -11.41 -15.93
CA TYR A 230 2.91 -10.81 -15.81
C TYR A 230 3.45 -10.26 -17.12
#